data_AF-A0A0G2IGF3-F1
#
_entry.id   AF-A0A0G2IGF3-F1
#
_cell.length_a   1.000
_cell.length_b   1.000
_cell.length_c   1.000
_cell.angle_alpha   90.00
_cell.angle_beta   90.00
_cell.angle_gamma   90.00
#
_symmetry.space_group_name_H-M   'P 1'
#
loop_
_entity.id
_entity.type
_entity.pdbx_description
1 polymer ?
#
loop_
_entity_poly.entity_id
_entity_poly.type
_entity_poly.pdbx_seq_one_letter_code
_entity_poly.pdbx_strand_id
1 'polypeptide(L)'
;MQTPSLLSVALLLSPVLGGGVPAPDSDVPPKIEPTKLENFTWADPFSSPKLANFDAACESQRTFKASEYQLHDLQLPEPKGLQPYSEALKDFFGGRPYPGGWDGIDAHRYERNLLKMEYADVPVKVREWIEEEERSEGPGKGLFAVYQKPAEGETIKKTAKLPEPDKADQLRPLDKKRAVIFAPGAVYETLPLWVAEGSKCEDTLTDLTKYGPKLVDGGVVAWPTGYTTPDRSTKERKMEFTIKAQVLSAKAGASTDKEGQDAVRPGSKDEL
;
A
#
# COMPACT_ATOMS: atom_id res chain seq x y z
N MET A 1 -93.41 -29.98 3.12
CA MET A 1 -93.06 -28.95 4.11
C MET A 1 -91.94 -28.09 3.54
N GLN A 2 -92.21 -26.79 3.41
CA GLN A 2 -91.32 -25.62 3.30
C GLN A 2 -90.01 -25.68 2.48
N THR A 3 -90.09 -25.12 1.27
CA THR A 3 -89.36 -23.95 0.70
C THR A 3 -87.84 -23.72 0.87
N PRO A 4 -87.22 -23.03 -0.11
CA PRO A 4 -85.82 -23.18 -0.51
C PRO A 4 -84.92 -22.01 -0.09
N SER A 5 -83.61 -22.09 -0.37
CA SER A 5 -82.76 -20.91 -0.51
C SER A 5 -81.69 -21.06 -1.56
N LEU A 6 -81.47 -19.93 -2.21
CA LEU A 6 -80.81 -19.65 -3.49
C LEU A 6 -79.33 -19.25 -3.30
N LEU A 7 -78.69 -19.05 -4.46
CA LEU A 7 -77.48 -18.23 -4.73
C LEU A 7 -76.15 -18.99 -4.54
N SER A 8 -75.13 -18.87 -5.39
CA SER A 8 -74.84 -17.90 -6.44
C SER A 8 -73.79 -18.46 -7.41
N VAL A 9 -73.84 -17.94 -8.64
CA VAL A 9 -72.84 -18.07 -9.71
C VAL A 9 -71.55 -17.33 -9.35
N ALA A 10 -70.38 -17.89 -9.69
CA ALA A 10 -69.15 -17.11 -9.87
C ALA A 10 -68.30 -17.69 -11.02
N LEU A 11 -68.18 -16.92 -12.10
CA LEU A 11 -67.16 -17.06 -13.14
C LEU A 11 -65.77 -16.83 -12.52
N LEU A 12 -64.80 -17.69 -12.84
CA LEU A 12 -63.38 -17.38 -12.65
C LEU A 12 -62.73 -17.06 -14.00
N LEU A 13 -62.51 -15.77 -14.21
CA LEU A 13 -61.61 -15.19 -15.21
C LEU A 13 -60.17 -15.40 -14.74
N SER A 14 -59.33 -15.95 -15.62
CA SER A 14 -57.87 -16.03 -15.43
C SER A 14 -57.24 -14.64 -15.58
N PRO A 15 -56.36 -14.19 -14.65
CA PRO A 15 -55.51 -13.03 -14.90
C PRO A 15 -54.25 -13.45 -15.66
N VAL A 16 -54.07 -12.85 -16.84
CA VAL A 16 -52.77 -12.69 -17.49
C VAL A 16 -52.11 -11.46 -16.87
N LEU A 17 -51.07 -11.67 -16.07
CA LEU A 17 -50.14 -10.67 -15.55
C LEU A 17 -48.80 -11.40 -15.39
N GLY A 18 -47.64 -10.93 -15.82
CA GLY A 18 -47.21 -9.74 -16.53
C GLY A 18 -45.72 -9.96 -16.79
N GLY A 19 -45.17 -9.37 -17.85
CA GLY A 19 -43.73 -9.37 -18.09
C GLY A 19 -43.02 -8.66 -16.95
N GLY A 20 -42.35 -9.42 -16.08
CA GLY A 20 -41.43 -8.89 -15.09
C GLY A 20 -40.22 -8.32 -15.81
N VAL A 21 -40.07 -6.99 -15.77
CA VAL A 21 -38.79 -6.33 -16.02
C VAL A 21 -37.80 -6.92 -15.00
N PRO A 22 -36.60 -7.38 -15.40
CA PRO A 22 -35.59 -7.79 -14.42
C PRO A 22 -35.30 -6.58 -13.53
N ALA A 23 -35.49 -6.74 -12.23
CA ALA A 23 -35.08 -5.74 -11.26
C ALA A 23 -33.58 -5.48 -11.43
N PRO A 24 -33.11 -4.22 -11.41
CA PRO A 24 -31.69 -3.94 -11.34
C PRO A 24 -31.14 -4.57 -10.06
N ASP A 25 -30.06 -5.34 -10.17
CA ASP A 25 -29.31 -5.95 -9.06
C ASP A 25 -29.12 -4.94 -7.93
N SER A 26 -29.88 -5.09 -6.85
CA SER A 26 -29.99 -4.10 -5.78
C SER A 26 -28.88 -4.19 -4.73
N ASP A 27 -27.82 -4.96 -4.98
CA ASP A 27 -26.75 -5.21 -4.02
C ASP A 27 -25.36 -4.71 -4.45
N VAL A 28 -25.24 -3.92 -5.52
CA VAL A 28 -23.95 -3.27 -5.86
C VAL A 28 -23.80 -2.00 -5.04
N PRO A 29 -22.83 -1.93 -4.09
CA PRO A 29 -22.59 -0.70 -3.34
C PRO A 29 -22.26 0.45 -4.30
N PRO A 30 -22.70 1.69 -4.01
CA PRO A 30 -22.44 2.83 -4.88
C PRO A 30 -20.93 3.00 -5.05
N LYS A 31 -20.48 2.97 -6.30
CA LYS A 31 -19.07 3.20 -6.65
C LYS A 31 -18.73 4.65 -6.31
N ILE A 32 -17.70 4.83 -5.49
CA ILE A 32 -17.13 6.16 -5.22
C ILE A 32 -16.02 6.38 -6.24
N GLU A 33 -15.93 7.57 -6.80
CA GLU A 33 -14.83 7.93 -7.67
C GLU A 33 -13.51 7.93 -6.89
N PRO A 34 -12.46 7.26 -7.39
CA PRO A 34 -11.14 7.30 -6.76
C PRO A 34 -10.62 8.73 -6.66
N THR A 35 -10.01 9.07 -5.52
CA THR A 35 -9.44 10.41 -5.30
C THR A 35 -7.94 10.34 -5.02
N LYS A 36 -7.19 11.34 -5.48
CA LYS A 36 -5.80 11.50 -5.07
C LYS A 36 -5.73 11.90 -3.60
N LEU A 37 -4.86 11.27 -2.84
CA LEU A 37 -4.61 11.61 -1.44
C LEU A 37 -3.97 12.98 -1.34
N GLU A 38 -4.54 13.87 -0.51
CA GLU A 38 -4.04 15.23 -0.33
C GLU A 38 -2.62 15.28 0.26
N ASN A 39 -2.28 14.30 1.11
CA ASN A 39 -0.98 14.17 1.76
C ASN A 39 0.03 13.32 0.97
N PHE A 40 -0.28 12.90 -0.26
CA PHE A 40 0.66 12.15 -1.09
C PHE A 40 1.63 13.09 -1.80
N THR A 41 2.83 13.23 -1.22
CA THR A 41 3.88 14.17 -1.64
C THR A 41 4.87 13.55 -2.63
N TRP A 42 4.76 12.26 -2.90
CA TRP A 42 5.66 11.52 -3.78
C TRP A 42 5.32 11.76 -5.26
N ALA A 43 6.36 11.82 -6.09
CA ALA A 43 6.24 11.95 -7.54
C ALA A 43 7.37 11.17 -8.21
N ASP A 44 7.10 10.63 -9.41
CA ASP A 44 8.10 9.85 -10.14
C ASP A 44 9.33 10.71 -10.51
N PRO A 45 10.48 10.50 -9.85
CA PRO A 45 11.68 11.27 -10.12
C PRO A 45 12.26 10.94 -11.51
N PHE A 46 11.97 9.75 -12.04
CA PHE A 46 12.54 9.24 -13.30
C PHE A 46 11.82 9.77 -14.53
N SER A 47 10.59 10.26 -14.38
CA SER A 47 9.87 10.98 -15.43
C SER A 47 10.23 12.48 -15.51
N SER A 48 10.94 13.00 -14.52
CA SER A 48 11.26 14.43 -14.43
C SER A 48 12.32 14.83 -15.46
N PRO A 49 12.09 15.86 -16.30
CA PRO A 49 13.10 16.35 -17.23
C PRO A 49 14.31 16.94 -16.51
N LYS A 50 14.15 17.38 -15.25
CA LYS A 50 15.25 17.88 -14.41
C LYS A 50 16.27 16.79 -14.09
N LEU A 51 15.90 15.50 -14.19
CA LEU A 51 16.83 14.39 -13.96
C LEU A 51 17.99 14.39 -14.96
N ALA A 52 17.82 14.99 -16.15
CA ALA A 52 18.89 15.12 -17.14
C ALA A 52 20.14 15.85 -16.62
N ASN A 53 19.98 16.67 -15.57
CA ASN A 53 21.05 17.41 -14.89
C ASN A 53 21.88 16.57 -13.91
N PHE A 54 21.51 15.31 -13.70
CA PHE A 54 22.16 14.42 -12.76
C PHE A 54 22.67 13.16 -13.49
N ASP A 55 23.74 12.59 -12.97
CA ASP A 55 24.19 11.24 -13.23
C ASP A 55 23.75 10.32 -12.08
N ALA A 56 23.48 9.05 -12.39
CA ALA A 56 23.27 8.03 -11.37
C ALA A 56 24.64 7.56 -10.85
N ALA A 57 25.13 8.17 -9.78
CA ALA A 57 26.38 7.77 -9.13
C ALA A 57 26.34 6.31 -8.66
N CYS A 58 25.14 5.86 -8.27
CA CYS A 58 24.82 4.47 -8.06
C CYS A 58 23.36 4.22 -8.44
N GLU A 59 23.07 3.00 -8.89
CA GLU A 59 21.72 2.53 -9.21
C GLU A 59 21.55 1.12 -8.66
N SER A 60 20.37 0.84 -8.09
CA SER A 60 19.96 -0.50 -7.69
C SER A 60 18.49 -0.70 -8.05
N GLN A 61 18.15 -1.88 -8.54
CA GLN A 61 16.78 -2.24 -8.93
C GLN A 61 16.51 -3.71 -8.60
N ARG A 62 15.32 -3.99 -8.05
CA ARG A 62 14.87 -5.35 -7.74
C ARG A 62 13.38 -5.51 -7.97
N THR A 63 13.00 -6.74 -8.29
CA THR A 63 11.60 -7.16 -8.43
C THR A 63 11.23 -8.10 -7.29
N PHE A 64 10.07 -7.86 -6.69
CA PHE A 64 9.54 -8.59 -5.55
C PHE A 64 8.23 -9.26 -5.92
N LYS A 65 8.00 -10.44 -5.34
CA LYS A 65 6.75 -11.19 -5.48
C LYS A 65 5.84 -10.89 -4.31
N ALA A 66 4.57 -10.67 -4.60
CA ALA A 66 3.54 -10.46 -3.59
C ALA A 66 2.22 -11.08 -4.06
N SER A 67 1.22 -10.98 -3.20
CA SER A 67 -0.17 -11.17 -3.58
C SER A 67 -0.94 -9.87 -3.35
N GLU A 68 -1.73 -9.42 -4.32
CA GLU A 68 -2.58 -8.24 -4.20
C GLU A 68 -4.05 -8.65 -3.99
N TYR A 69 -4.66 -8.06 -2.98
CA TYR A 69 -6.05 -8.23 -2.56
C TYR A 69 -6.73 -6.88 -2.51
N GLN A 70 -8.07 -6.88 -2.50
CA GLN A 70 -8.89 -5.71 -2.21
C GLN A 70 -9.56 -5.85 -0.85
N LEU A 71 -10.02 -4.75 -0.25
CA LEU A 71 -10.73 -4.81 1.03
C LEU A 71 -12.01 -5.68 0.98
N HIS A 72 -12.66 -5.85 -0.18
CA HIS A 72 -13.75 -6.84 -0.28
C HIS A 72 -13.30 -8.31 -0.16
N ASP A 73 -12.02 -8.60 -0.41
CA ASP A 73 -11.49 -9.97 -0.40
C ASP A 73 -11.27 -10.44 1.05
N LEU A 74 -11.41 -9.54 2.04
CA LEU A 74 -11.22 -9.86 3.45
C LEU A 74 -12.17 -10.93 3.97
N GLN A 75 -13.33 -11.16 3.36
CA GLN A 75 -14.26 -12.22 3.81
C GLN A 75 -14.07 -13.54 3.06
N LEU A 76 -13.22 -13.59 2.03
CA LEU A 76 -12.98 -14.79 1.25
C LEU A 76 -11.84 -15.62 1.87
N PRO A 77 -11.95 -16.95 1.92
CA PRO A 77 -10.88 -17.82 2.40
C PRO A 77 -9.65 -17.73 1.48
N GLU A 78 -8.49 -18.04 2.02
CA GLU A 78 -7.28 -18.21 1.22
C GLU A 78 -7.46 -19.34 0.18
N PRO A 79 -6.85 -19.25 -1.02
CA PRO A 79 -5.97 -18.18 -1.49
C PRO A 79 -6.69 -16.98 -2.12
N LYS A 80 -8.04 -17.01 -2.23
CA LYS A 80 -8.82 -15.96 -2.91
C LYS A 80 -8.89 -14.65 -2.13
N GLY A 81 -8.79 -14.73 -0.80
CA GLY A 81 -8.89 -13.59 0.08
C GLY A 81 -8.02 -13.70 1.31
N LEU A 82 -8.37 -12.91 2.33
CA LEU A 82 -7.61 -12.72 3.56
C LEU A 82 -8.46 -13.02 4.81
N GLN A 83 -9.46 -13.89 4.71
CA GLN A 83 -10.37 -14.20 5.81
C GLN A 83 -9.70 -14.52 7.16
N PRO A 84 -8.60 -15.30 7.20
CA PRO A 84 -7.89 -15.55 8.46
C PRO A 84 -7.34 -14.29 9.14
N TYR A 85 -7.06 -13.23 8.39
CA TYR A 85 -6.49 -11.96 8.89
C TYR A 85 -7.56 -10.87 9.09
N SER A 86 -8.81 -11.14 8.71
CA SER A 86 -9.81 -10.10 8.48
C SER A 86 -10.16 -9.26 9.71
N GLU A 87 -10.24 -9.87 10.90
CA GLU A 87 -10.47 -9.17 12.17
C GLU A 87 -9.29 -8.27 12.51
N ALA A 88 -8.07 -8.82 12.50
CA ALA A 88 -6.86 -8.05 12.79
C ALA A 88 -6.61 -6.91 11.79
N LEU A 89 -6.95 -7.09 10.51
CA LEU A 89 -6.80 -6.06 9.49
C LEU A 89 -7.81 -4.92 9.65
N LYS A 90 -9.05 -5.23 10.04
CA LYS A 90 -10.07 -4.21 10.36
C LYS A 90 -9.64 -3.36 11.54
N ASP A 91 -9.06 -3.98 12.57
CA ASP A 91 -8.55 -3.26 13.74
C ASP A 91 -7.28 -2.46 13.42
N PHE A 92 -6.37 -3.02 12.61
CA PHE A 92 -5.10 -2.37 12.27
C PHE A 92 -5.30 -1.14 11.40
N PHE A 93 -6.09 -1.26 10.32
CA PHE A 93 -6.37 -0.14 9.41
C PHE A 93 -7.55 0.73 9.87
N GLY A 94 -8.34 0.25 10.83
CA GLY A 94 -9.48 0.98 11.37
C GLY A 94 -9.07 2.30 12.00
N GLY A 95 -9.70 3.39 11.56
CA GLY A 95 -9.45 4.73 12.12
C GLY A 95 -8.14 5.39 11.66
N ARG A 96 -7.39 4.77 10.73
CA ARG A 96 -6.17 5.35 10.16
C ARG A 96 -6.39 5.86 8.74
N PRO A 97 -5.72 6.94 8.32
CA PRO A 97 -5.65 7.33 6.92
C PRO A 97 -5.07 6.19 6.07
N TYR A 98 -5.70 5.91 4.93
CA TYR A 98 -5.19 4.91 4.01
C TYR A 98 -3.95 5.47 3.28
N PRO A 99 -2.81 4.74 3.22
CA PRO A 99 -1.58 5.24 2.59
C PRO A 99 -1.65 5.41 1.06
N GLY A 100 -2.71 4.92 0.42
CA GLY A 100 -2.91 5.03 -1.02
C GLY A 100 -2.47 3.79 -1.80
N GLY A 101 -2.85 3.76 -3.08
CA GLY A 101 -2.30 2.84 -4.07
C GLY A 101 -0.92 3.28 -4.57
N TRP A 102 -0.46 2.65 -5.66
CA TRP A 102 0.83 2.95 -6.27
C TRP A 102 0.99 4.42 -6.68
N ASP A 103 -0.06 5.06 -7.16
CA ASP A 103 -0.02 6.46 -7.59
C ASP A 103 -0.57 7.46 -6.54
N GLY A 104 -0.67 7.03 -5.27
CA GLY A 104 -1.26 7.85 -4.21
C GLY A 104 -2.78 8.03 -4.34
N ILE A 105 -3.45 7.11 -5.04
CA ILE A 105 -4.90 7.11 -5.24
C ILE A 105 -5.58 6.30 -4.12
N ASP A 106 -6.60 6.88 -3.49
CA ASP A 106 -7.56 6.15 -2.67
C ASP A 106 -8.75 5.75 -3.54
N ALA A 107 -8.87 4.45 -3.81
CA ALA A 107 -10.01 3.87 -4.52
C ALA A 107 -11.30 3.85 -3.66
N HIS A 108 -11.18 4.19 -2.37
CA HIS A 108 -12.22 4.19 -1.36
C HIS A 108 -12.81 2.82 -1.04
N ARG A 109 -13.26 2.70 0.22
CA ARG A 109 -13.99 1.54 0.75
C ARG A 109 -13.38 0.21 0.29
N TYR A 110 -14.19 -0.62 -0.36
CA TYR A 110 -13.91 -2.01 -0.70
C TYR A 110 -12.89 -2.19 -1.84
N GLU A 111 -12.61 -1.14 -2.61
CA GLU A 111 -11.70 -1.18 -3.76
C GLU A 111 -10.23 -0.87 -3.38
N ARG A 112 -9.97 -0.49 -2.12
CA ARG A 112 -8.60 -0.27 -1.61
C ARG A 112 -7.78 -1.56 -1.69
N ASN A 113 -6.56 -1.44 -2.20
CA ASN A 113 -5.66 -2.57 -2.40
C ASN A 113 -4.83 -2.85 -1.15
N LEU A 114 -4.53 -4.13 -0.92
CA LEU A 114 -3.64 -4.63 0.11
C LEU A 114 -2.67 -5.62 -0.54
N LEU A 115 -1.39 -5.47 -0.22
CA LEU A 115 -0.35 -6.42 -0.62
C LEU A 115 -0.06 -7.33 0.56
N LYS A 116 0.07 -8.63 0.29
CA LYS A 116 0.55 -9.64 1.23
C LYS A 116 1.88 -10.19 0.72
N MET A 117 2.88 -10.21 1.59
CA MET A 117 4.15 -10.85 1.33
C MET A 117 4.53 -11.80 2.45
N GLU A 118 5.32 -12.80 2.10
CA GLU A 118 6.11 -13.56 3.06
C GLU A 118 7.06 -12.60 3.78
N TYR A 119 7.02 -12.56 5.12
CA TYR A 119 7.88 -11.60 5.84
C TYR A 119 9.36 -11.95 5.65
N ALA A 120 9.68 -13.23 5.45
CA ALA A 120 11.01 -13.69 5.08
C ALA A 120 11.53 -13.10 3.75
N ASP A 121 10.63 -12.79 2.81
CA ASP A 121 10.97 -12.29 1.47
C ASP A 121 11.08 -10.75 1.43
N VAL A 122 10.74 -10.08 2.53
CA VAL A 122 10.98 -8.65 2.72
C VAL A 122 12.47 -8.43 3.05
N PRO A 123 13.16 -7.47 2.38
CA PRO A 123 14.57 -7.17 2.67
C PRO A 123 14.82 -6.86 4.15
N VAL A 124 15.98 -7.26 4.67
CA VAL A 124 16.29 -7.14 6.10
C VAL A 124 16.15 -5.68 6.57
N LYS A 125 16.65 -4.73 5.77
CA LYS A 125 16.58 -3.29 6.07
C LYS A 125 15.16 -2.75 6.18
N VAL A 126 14.25 -3.25 5.36
CA VAL A 126 12.82 -2.90 5.46
C VAL A 126 12.21 -3.50 6.73
N ARG A 127 12.56 -4.74 7.08
CA ARG A 127 12.08 -5.37 8.33
C ARG A 127 12.53 -4.63 9.57
N GLU A 128 13.81 -4.27 9.64
CA GLU A 128 14.40 -3.48 10.73
C GLU A 128 13.69 -2.14 10.89
N TRP A 129 13.42 -1.45 9.77
CA TRP A 129 12.66 -0.21 9.77
C TRP A 129 11.24 -0.39 10.29
N ILE A 130 10.51 -1.41 9.81
CA ILE A 130 9.15 -1.72 10.31
C ILE A 130 9.19 -1.96 11.83
N GLU A 131 10.17 -2.72 12.30
CA GLU A 131 10.31 -3.05 13.73
C GLU A 131 10.61 -1.83 14.60
N GLU A 132 11.31 -0.84 14.06
CA GLU A 132 11.59 0.42 14.73
C GLU A 132 10.39 1.35 14.74
N GLU A 133 9.71 1.52 13.60
CA GLU A 133 8.54 2.40 13.49
C GLU A 133 7.35 1.90 14.33
N GLU A 134 7.15 0.59 14.42
CA GLU A 134 6.08 0.04 15.27
C GLU A 134 6.38 0.20 16.77
N ARG A 135 7.66 0.37 17.16
CA ARG A 135 8.07 0.69 18.54
C ARG A 135 7.97 2.19 18.85
N SER A 136 7.97 3.04 17.82
CA SER A 136 7.90 4.49 17.96
C SER A 136 6.44 4.99 17.84
N GLU A 137 6.26 6.31 17.89
CA GLU A 137 5.02 6.98 17.49
C GLU A 137 5.24 7.78 16.19
N GLY A 138 6.19 7.32 15.36
CA GLY A 138 6.60 7.95 14.12
C GLY A 138 5.57 7.80 12.99
N PRO A 139 5.78 8.54 11.88
CA PRO A 139 4.89 8.49 10.72
C PRO A 139 4.85 7.12 10.03
N GLY A 140 5.85 6.25 10.26
CA GLY A 140 5.87 4.90 9.71
C GLY A 140 5.00 3.91 10.49
N LYS A 141 4.54 4.26 11.69
CA LYS A 141 3.73 3.38 12.54
C LYS A 141 2.39 3.06 11.89
N GLY A 142 2.07 1.78 11.82
CA GLY A 142 0.80 1.30 11.29
C GLY A 142 0.77 1.24 9.76
N LEU A 143 1.91 1.32 9.08
CA LEU A 143 1.99 1.16 7.63
C LEU A 143 2.09 -0.32 7.20
N PHE A 144 2.76 -1.14 8.01
CA PHE A 144 3.03 -2.55 7.70
C PHE A 144 2.51 -3.47 8.80
N ALA A 145 1.44 -4.20 8.51
CA ALA A 145 0.84 -5.14 9.44
C ALA A 145 1.59 -6.47 9.40
N VAL A 146 2.45 -6.73 10.39
CA VAL A 146 3.15 -8.02 10.52
C VAL A 146 2.30 -8.98 11.35
N TYR A 147 1.99 -10.16 10.82
CA TYR A 147 1.18 -11.18 11.46
C TYR A 147 1.89 -12.53 11.50
N GLN A 148 1.57 -13.36 12.50
CA GLN A 148 1.85 -14.78 12.40
C GLN A 148 0.98 -15.39 11.30
N LYS A 149 1.51 -16.35 10.57
CA LYS A 149 0.69 -17.14 9.64
C LYS A 149 -0.27 -18.02 10.45
N PRO A 150 -1.57 -18.01 10.11
CA PRO A 150 -2.53 -18.85 10.78
C PRO A 150 -2.23 -20.33 10.47
N ALA A 151 -2.42 -21.20 11.47
CA ALA A 151 -2.61 -22.61 11.18
C ALA A 151 -3.94 -22.81 10.42
N GLU A 152 -4.13 -24.00 9.83
CA GLU A 152 -5.38 -24.31 9.13
C GLU A 152 -6.59 -24.15 10.07
N GLY A 153 -7.57 -23.33 9.65
CA GLY A 153 -8.77 -23.02 10.44
C GLY A 153 -8.58 -21.98 11.55
N GLU A 154 -7.37 -21.43 11.73
CA GLU A 154 -7.10 -20.38 12.72
C GLU A 154 -7.39 -18.97 12.18
N THR A 155 -7.84 -18.07 13.06
CA THR A 155 -7.95 -16.63 12.76
C THR A 155 -6.94 -15.82 13.58
N ILE A 156 -6.33 -14.85 12.93
CA ILE A 156 -5.40 -13.91 13.53
C ILE A 156 -6.17 -12.71 14.05
N LYS A 157 -5.94 -12.37 15.32
CA LYS A 157 -6.63 -11.26 16.01
C LYS A 157 -5.74 -10.05 16.25
N LYS A 158 -4.42 -10.21 16.23
CA LYS A 158 -3.45 -9.15 16.56
C LYS A 158 -2.20 -9.28 15.73
N THR A 159 -1.48 -8.18 15.58
CA THR A 159 -0.13 -8.16 15.00
C THR A 159 0.82 -9.06 15.80
N ALA A 160 1.82 -9.59 15.12
CA ALA A 160 2.85 -10.41 15.74
C ALA A 160 3.67 -9.55 16.71
N LYS A 161 4.11 -10.16 17.81
CA LYS A 161 5.11 -9.53 18.68
C LYS A 161 6.42 -9.37 17.90
N LEU A 162 6.87 -8.14 17.79
CA LEU A 162 8.13 -7.78 17.15
C LEU A 162 9.31 -8.12 18.06
N PRO A 163 10.47 -8.50 17.48
CA PRO A 163 11.66 -8.76 18.26
C PRO A 163 12.18 -7.47 18.91
N GLU A 164 12.77 -7.61 20.11
CA GLU A 164 13.60 -6.54 20.66
C GLU A 164 14.90 -6.43 19.84
N PRO A 165 15.51 -5.23 19.70
CA PRO A 165 16.70 -5.05 18.86
C PRO A 165 17.85 -6.00 19.17
N ASP A 166 18.09 -6.30 20.46
CA ASP A 166 19.15 -7.21 20.92
C ASP A 166 18.89 -8.68 20.58
N LYS A 167 17.66 -9.02 20.17
CA LYS A 167 17.21 -10.38 19.84
C LYS A 167 16.79 -10.53 18.39
N ALA A 168 16.84 -9.47 17.59
CA ALA A 168 16.38 -9.46 16.21
C ALA A 168 17.01 -10.60 15.41
N ASP A 169 18.35 -10.68 15.39
CA ASP A 169 19.11 -11.70 14.65
C ASP A 169 18.75 -13.13 15.05
N GLN A 170 18.56 -13.36 16.35
CA GLN A 170 18.20 -14.69 16.87
C GLN A 170 16.79 -15.11 16.45
N LEU A 171 15.91 -14.13 16.21
CA LEU A 171 14.51 -14.36 15.88
C LEU A 171 14.21 -14.28 14.37
N ARG A 172 15.17 -13.81 13.53
CA ARG A 172 15.04 -13.83 12.06
C ARG A 172 14.61 -15.18 11.48
N PRO A 173 15.07 -16.35 11.96
CA PRO A 173 14.59 -17.64 11.45
C PRO A 173 13.08 -17.88 11.63
N LEU A 174 12.39 -17.13 12.51
CA LEU A 174 10.95 -17.19 12.70
C LEU A 174 10.17 -16.34 11.69
N ASP A 175 10.82 -15.47 10.92
CA ASP A 175 10.15 -14.60 9.95
C ASP A 175 9.46 -15.39 8.83
N LYS A 176 9.91 -16.62 8.54
CA LYS A 176 9.21 -17.56 7.63
C LYS A 176 7.83 -18.01 8.12
N LYS A 177 7.54 -17.81 9.41
CA LYS A 177 6.23 -18.08 10.03
C LYS A 177 5.34 -16.85 10.04
N ARG A 178 5.78 -15.73 9.45
CA ARG A 178 5.07 -14.46 9.44
C ARG A 178 4.73 -14.04 8.03
N ALA A 179 3.68 -13.24 7.91
CA ALA A 179 3.33 -12.51 6.71
C ALA A 179 3.27 -11.03 7.05
N VAL A 180 3.58 -10.17 6.07
CA VAL A 180 3.33 -8.74 6.16
C VAL A 180 2.21 -8.37 5.21
N ILE A 181 1.30 -7.50 5.66
CA ILE A 181 0.20 -6.98 4.86
C ILE A 181 0.23 -5.45 4.93
N PHE A 182 0.22 -4.78 3.78
CA PHE A 182 0.38 -3.32 3.70
C PHE A 182 -0.35 -2.75 2.47
N ALA A 183 -0.68 -1.46 2.50
CA ALA A 183 -1.17 -0.76 1.31
C ALA A 183 -0.02 -0.49 0.34
N PRO A 184 -0.21 -0.50 -0.99
CA PRO A 184 0.87 -0.21 -1.94
C PRO A 184 1.61 1.11 -1.63
N GLY A 185 0.88 2.17 -1.28
CA GLY A 185 1.47 3.47 -0.94
C GLY A 185 2.39 3.47 0.29
N ALA A 186 2.32 2.46 1.16
CA ALA A 186 3.20 2.35 2.33
C ALA A 186 4.68 2.19 1.95
N VAL A 187 4.98 1.66 0.76
CA VAL A 187 6.39 1.45 0.35
C VAL A 187 7.14 2.77 0.16
N TYR A 188 6.43 3.88 -0.08
CA TYR A 188 7.06 5.17 -0.36
C TYR A 188 7.92 5.69 0.78
N GLU A 189 7.65 5.30 2.02
CA GLU A 189 8.49 5.69 3.17
C GLU A 189 9.81 4.90 3.23
N THR A 190 9.95 3.82 2.44
CA THR A 190 11.07 2.87 2.56
C THR A 190 11.69 2.44 1.24
N LEU A 191 11.29 3.00 0.10
CA LEU A 191 11.69 2.53 -1.24
C LEU A 191 13.19 2.22 -1.39
N PRO A 192 14.14 3.07 -0.95
CA PRO A 192 15.57 2.75 -1.05
C PRO A 192 15.97 1.48 -0.30
N LEU A 193 15.38 1.23 0.86
CA LEU A 193 15.69 0.07 1.71
C LEU A 193 15.39 -1.26 1.01
N TRP A 194 14.39 -1.27 0.11
CA TRP A 194 14.04 -2.48 -0.65
C TRP A 194 15.18 -2.94 -1.55
N VAL A 195 15.99 -2.01 -2.06
CA VAL A 195 17.04 -2.29 -3.05
C VAL A 195 18.45 -2.03 -2.51
N ALA A 196 18.58 -1.69 -1.22
CA ALA A 196 19.85 -1.34 -0.60
C ALA A 196 20.79 -2.54 -0.42
N GLU A 197 20.29 -3.62 0.20
CA GLU A 197 21.07 -4.80 0.59
C GLU A 197 21.85 -5.38 -0.60
N GLY A 198 23.17 -5.52 -0.52
CA GLY A 198 24.01 -6.08 -1.59
C GLY A 198 24.21 -5.18 -2.81
N SER A 199 23.78 -3.92 -2.76
CA SER A 199 24.11 -2.92 -3.77
C SER A 199 25.48 -2.27 -3.51
N LYS A 200 26.04 -1.60 -4.52
CA LYS A 200 27.32 -0.86 -4.37
C LYS A 200 27.21 0.40 -3.49
N CYS A 201 25.98 0.82 -3.18
CA CYS A 201 25.68 2.02 -2.41
C CYS A 201 24.78 1.71 -1.23
N GLU A 202 24.87 0.49 -0.68
CA GLU A 202 24.04 0.03 0.44
C GLU A 202 24.00 1.07 1.57
N ASP A 203 25.15 1.53 2.05
CA ASP A 203 25.24 2.54 3.12
C ASP A 203 24.44 3.81 2.82
N THR A 204 24.48 4.28 1.57
CA THR A 204 23.76 5.51 1.16
C THR A 204 22.27 5.25 0.95
N LEU A 205 21.89 4.08 0.43
CA LEU A 205 20.49 3.70 0.25
C LEU A 205 19.81 3.38 1.59
N THR A 206 20.56 2.95 2.61
CA THR A 206 20.01 2.76 3.97
C THR A 206 19.83 4.05 4.75
N ASP A 207 20.47 5.14 4.31
CA ASP A 207 20.33 6.46 4.93
C ASP A 207 19.09 7.20 4.40
N LEU A 208 17.94 6.96 5.05
CA LEU A 208 16.67 7.60 4.69
C LEU A 208 16.69 9.13 4.85
N THR A 209 17.68 9.73 5.52
CA THR A 209 17.78 11.20 5.61
C THR A 209 18.16 11.84 4.28
N LYS A 210 18.75 11.07 3.37
CA LYS A 210 19.08 11.49 2.00
C LYS A 210 17.96 11.21 1.01
N TYR A 211 16.97 10.43 1.42
CA TYR A 211 15.88 10.01 0.56
C TYR A 211 14.75 11.05 0.54
N GLY A 212 14.31 11.39 -0.66
CA GLY A 212 13.15 12.26 -0.82
C GLY A 212 12.73 12.45 -2.28
N PRO A 213 11.64 13.20 -2.51
CA PRO A 213 11.13 13.45 -3.85
C PRO A 213 11.91 14.53 -4.61
N LYS A 214 12.80 15.28 -3.95
CA LYS A 214 13.57 16.37 -4.56
C LYS A 214 14.86 15.83 -5.21
N LEU A 215 15.13 16.28 -6.43
CA LEU A 215 16.39 15.98 -7.12
C LEU A 215 17.49 16.93 -6.61
N VAL A 216 18.41 16.40 -5.80
CA VAL A 216 19.53 17.16 -5.21
C VAL A 216 20.83 16.36 -5.33
N ASP A 217 21.96 17.06 -5.37
CA ASP A 217 23.28 16.43 -5.44
C ASP A 217 23.55 15.61 -4.16
N GLY A 218 24.01 14.37 -4.32
CA GLY A 218 24.19 13.41 -3.22
C GLY A 218 22.89 12.86 -2.62
N GLY A 219 21.73 13.28 -3.13
CA GLY A 219 20.41 12.81 -2.69
C GLY A 219 20.09 11.41 -3.24
N VAL A 220 19.15 10.74 -2.56
CA VAL A 220 18.60 9.45 -2.97
C VAL A 220 17.19 9.64 -3.48
N VAL A 221 16.91 9.10 -4.66
CA VAL A 221 15.56 9.04 -5.24
C VAL A 221 15.19 7.59 -5.53
N ALA A 222 13.93 7.24 -5.36
CA ALA A 222 13.45 5.90 -5.63
C ALA A 222 11.99 5.91 -6.09
N TRP A 223 11.60 4.90 -6.87
CA TRP A 223 10.25 4.77 -7.41
C TRP A 223 9.90 3.31 -7.73
N PRO A 224 8.62 2.90 -7.62
CA PRO A 224 8.13 1.67 -8.23
C PRO A 224 8.09 1.82 -9.76
N THR A 225 9.01 1.20 -10.48
CA THR A 225 9.12 1.34 -11.95
C THR A 225 8.21 0.39 -12.72
N GLY A 226 7.51 -0.51 -12.03
CA GLY A 226 6.51 -1.37 -12.65
C GLY A 226 5.89 -2.34 -11.67
N TYR A 227 4.63 -2.71 -11.91
CA TYR A 227 3.95 -3.75 -11.18
C TYR A 227 2.94 -4.46 -12.08
N THR A 228 2.61 -5.71 -11.77
CA THR A 228 1.57 -6.47 -12.47
C THR A 228 0.25 -6.42 -11.71
N THR A 229 -0.86 -6.51 -12.43
CA THR A 229 -2.19 -6.70 -11.83
C THR A 229 -2.50 -8.19 -11.74
N PRO A 230 -2.99 -8.70 -10.59
CA PRO A 230 -3.36 -10.10 -10.48
C PRO A 230 -4.51 -10.46 -11.42
N ASP A 231 -4.46 -11.65 -12.02
CA ASP A 231 -5.60 -12.20 -12.74
C ASP A 231 -6.66 -12.69 -11.74
N ARG A 232 -7.61 -11.80 -11.46
CA ARG A 232 -8.68 -12.06 -10.50
C ARG A 232 -9.66 -13.15 -10.98
N SER A 233 -9.69 -13.47 -12.28
CA SER A 233 -10.60 -14.47 -12.85
C SER A 233 -10.16 -15.91 -12.55
N THR A 234 -8.86 -16.16 -12.42
CA THR A 234 -8.28 -17.51 -12.23
C THR A 234 -8.03 -17.87 -10.76
N LYS A 235 -8.62 -17.10 -9.82
CA LYS A 235 -8.37 -17.19 -8.35
C LYS A 235 -6.93 -16.86 -7.95
N GLU A 236 -6.08 -16.49 -8.89
CA GLU A 236 -4.73 -16.06 -8.59
C GLU A 236 -4.75 -14.64 -8.01
N ARG A 237 -3.85 -14.40 -7.08
CA ARG A 237 -3.63 -13.08 -6.46
C ARG A 237 -2.19 -12.63 -6.61
N LYS A 238 -1.37 -13.44 -7.28
CA LYS A 238 0.06 -13.20 -7.46
C LYS A 238 0.27 -11.93 -8.28
N MET A 239 1.25 -11.16 -7.86
CA MET A 239 1.69 -9.96 -8.55
C MET A 239 3.19 -9.77 -8.30
N GLU A 240 3.82 -8.98 -9.15
CA GLU A 240 5.22 -8.57 -8.98
C GLU A 240 5.32 -7.05 -9.02
N PHE A 241 6.18 -6.46 -8.19
CA PHE A 241 6.51 -5.04 -8.27
C PHE A 241 8.02 -4.85 -8.31
N THR A 242 8.45 -3.85 -9.06
CA THR A 242 9.86 -3.52 -9.26
C THR A 242 10.13 -2.16 -8.65
N ILE A 243 11.13 -2.09 -7.78
CA ILE A 243 11.61 -0.85 -7.19
C ILE A 243 12.97 -0.53 -7.78
N LYS A 244 13.17 0.74 -8.12
CA LYS A 244 14.46 1.30 -8.53
C LYS A 244 14.84 2.43 -7.58
N ALA A 245 16.10 2.50 -7.19
CA ALA A 245 16.68 3.64 -6.48
C ALA A 245 17.98 4.10 -7.15
N GLN A 246 18.24 5.41 -7.09
CA GLN A 246 19.46 6.04 -7.58
C GLN A 246 20.02 7.00 -6.53
N VAL A 247 21.35 7.01 -6.41
CA VAL A 247 22.09 8.10 -5.76
C VAL A 247 22.45 9.11 -6.85
N LEU A 248 22.01 10.35 -6.68
CA LEU A 248 22.18 11.41 -7.68
C LEU A 248 23.53 12.10 -7.51
N SER A 249 24.20 12.38 -8.62
CA SER A 249 25.35 13.28 -8.68
C SER A 249 25.12 14.35 -9.73
N ALA A 250 25.22 15.61 -9.36
CA ALA A 250 25.00 16.73 -10.27
C ALA A 250 26.07 16.78 -11.37
N LYS A 251 25.65 16.98 -12.61
CA LYS A 251 26.57 17.21 -13.72
C LYS A 251 27.26 18.56 -13.58
N ALA A 252 28.52 18.62 -13.96
CA ALA A 252 29.28 19.88 -13.95
C ALA A 252 28.57 20.95 -14.79
N GLY A 253 28.27 22.09 -14.17
CA GLY A 253 27.57 23.22 -14.82
C GLY A 253 26.04 23.17 -14.79
N ALA A 254 25.44 22.13 -14.20
CA ALA A 254 24.00 22.11 -13.96
C ALA A 254 23.62 23.06 -12.81
N SER A 255 22.57 23.87 -13.01
CA SER A 255 21.96 24.63 -11.92
C SER A 255 21.14 23.68 -11.05
N THR A 256 21.77 23.09 -10.04
CA THR A 256 21.06 22.43 -8.95
C THR A 256 20.70 23.51 -7.94
N ASP A 257 19.43 23.60 -7.55
CA ASP A 257 18.97 24.52 -6.50
C ASP A 257 19.80 24.27 -5.22
N LYS A 258 20.81 25.12 -4.97
CA LYS A 258 21.58 25.11 -3.73
C LYS A 258 20.76 25.84 -2.69
N GLU A 259 20.01 25.11 -1.88
CA GLU A 259 19.29 25.69 -0.75
C GLU A 259 20.25 25.78 0.45
N GLY A 260 20.70 27.01 0.79
CA GLY A 260 21.24 27.34 2.12
C GLY A 260 22.62 28.01 2.22
N GLN A 261 22.72 29.30 1.85
CA GLN A 261 23.49 30.30 2.61
C GLN A 261 23.18 31.71 2.10
N ASP A 262 21.95 32.18 2.35
CA ASP A 262 21.74 33.63 2.42
C ASP A 262 22.28 34.10 3.77
N ALA A 263 23.49 34.65 3.71
CA ALA A 263 24.06 35.47 4.75
C ALA A 263 23.05 36.58 5.09
N VAL A 264 22.54 36.53 6.33
CA VAL A 264 21.95 37.69 7.00
C VAL A 264 22.98 38.81 6.95
N ARG A 265 22.79 39.78 6.06
CA ARG A 265 23.48 41.07 6.13
C ARG A 265 22.82 41.89 7.24
N PRO A 266 23.56 42.34 8.27
CA PRO A 266 23.01 43.29 9.21
C PRO A 266 23.06 44.70 8.61
N GLY A 267 21.92 45.41 8.68
CA GLY A 267 21.87 46.87 8.75
C GLY A 267 21.55 47.62 7.46
N SER A 268 20.43 48.35 7.47
CA SER A 268 20.51 49.83 7.48
C SER A 268 19.25 50.41 8.10
N LYS A 269 19.44 51.19 9.16
CA LYS A 269 18.57 52.31 9.51
C LYS A 269 18.56 53.32 8.36
N ASP A 270 17.45 54.04 8.23
CA ASP A 270 17.29 55.49 7.93
C ASP A 270 15.88 55.69 7.36
N GLU A 271 14.93 56.16 8.19
CA GLU A 271 14.38 57.53 8.18
C GLU A 271 13.67 57.94 6.88
N LEU A 272 12.32 57.84 6.86
CA LEU A 272 11.35 58.96 6.85
C LEU A 272 9.92 58.43 6.84
#